data_AF-A0A923IVT3-F1
#
_entry.id   AF-A0A923IVT3-F1
#
_cell.length_a   1.000
_cell.length_b   1.000
_cell.length_c   1.000
_cell.angle_alpha   90.00
_cell.angle_beta   90.00
_cell.angle_gamma   90.00
#
_symmetry.space_group_name_H-M   'P 1'
#
loop_
_entity.id
_entity.type
_entity.pdbx_description
1 polymer ?
#
loop_
_entity_poly.entity_id
_entity_poly.type
_entity_poly.pdbx_seq_one_letter_code
_entity_poly.pdbx_strand_id
1 'polypeptide(L)'
;MKKLLLTAAFALSLCFAANAQEEVVDNNPAEVTDGKTLSLDELKTQRAALVALAKSEEFLEKLAKADKLEAPKETGIGGLDALTSMAAKLIGQMKTTRGSIPQYYASITGQTMDGSPAGTVTPVQPDQLIALSKMFVTMGVELVKSSKELLTMPGEIKSAGVMKAMKALKSMAYIKNAFVALKQEISFNAKMTQNLIATNKMMHGDKSK
;
A
#
# COMPACT_ATOMS: atom_id res chain seq x y z
N MET A 1 3.80 44.90 -3.53
CA MET A 1 3.07 43.73 -2.98
C MET A 1 2.35 42.88 -4.04
N LYS A 2 1.61 43.45 -5.01
CA LYS A 2 0.90 42.66 -6.06
C LYS A 2 1.80 41.77 -6.94
N LYS A 3 2.99 42.24 -7.32
CA LYS A 3 3.94 41.44 -8.13
C LYS A 3 4.46 40.20 -7.39
N LEU A 4 4.73 40.30 -6.07
CA LEU A 4 5.25 39.19 -5.27
C LEU A 4 4.22 38.06 -5.10
N LEU A 5 2.95 38.41 -4.91
CA LEU A 5 1.83 37.46 -4.81
C LEU A 5 1.58 36.71 -6.13
N LEU A 6 1.73 37.40 -7.26
CA LEU A 6 1.54 36.79 -8.58
C LEU A 6 2.65 35.78 -8.90
N THR A 7 3.91 36.10 -8.57
CA THR A 7 5.05 35.18 -8.75
C THR A 7 4.93 33.95 -7.85
N ALA A 8 4.49 34.12 -6.60
CA ALA A 8 4.28 33.01 -5.66
C ALA A 8 3.13 32.08 -6.10
N ALA A 9 2.03 32.63 -6.61
CA ALA A 9 0.90 31.84 -7.12
C ALA A 9 1.29 31.05 -8.39
N PHE A 10 2.11 31.62 -9.27
CA PHE A 10 2.58 30.97 -10.49
C PHE A 10 3.59 29.85 -10.19
N ALA A 11 4.52 30.08 -9.26
CA ALA A 11 5.46 29.06 -8.78
C ALA A 11 4.76 27.89 -8.08
N LEU A 12 3.75 28.17 -7.22
CA LEU A 12 2.91 27.13 -6.62
C LEU A 12 2.22 26.29 -7.70
N SER A 13 1.61 26.94 -8.71
CA SER A 13 0.89 26.26 -9.80
C SER A 13 1.78 25.31 -10.59
N LEU A 14 3.03 25.69 -10.87
CA LEU A 14 4.00 24.84 -11.59
C LEU A 14 4.49 23.67 -10.74
N CYS A 15 4.76 23.89 -9.44
CA CYS A 15 5.16 22.82 -8.52
C CYS A 15 4.05 21.77 -8.29
N PHE A 16 2.78 22.17 -8.30
CA PHE A 16 1.66 21.22 -8.16
C PHE A 16 1.42 20.38 -9.42
N ALA A 17 1.57 20.97 -10.61
CA ALA A 17 1.34 20.25 -11.87
C ALA A 17 2.44 19.22 -12.18
N ALA A 18 3.72 19.57 -12.00
CA ALA A 18 4.83 18.67 -12.29
C ALA A 18 4.90 17.47 -11.33
N ASN A 19 4.60 17.66 -10.04
CA ASN A 19 4.67 16.58 -9.06
C ASN A 19 3.43 15.67 -9.03
N ALA A 20 2.32 16.02 -9.68
CA ALA A 20 1.08 15.22 -9.63
C ALA A 20 1.09 14.02 -10.59
N GLN A 21 1.94 14.06 -11.63
CA GLN A 21 1.92 13.09 -12.73
C GLN A 21 2.77 11.83 -12.46
N GLU A 22 3.71 11.87 -11.51
CA GLU A 22 4.70 10.80 -11.29
C GLU A 22 4.26 9.70 -10.29
N GLU A 23 3.13 9.89 -9.59
CA GLU A 23 2.72 9.00 -8.48
C GLU A 23 1.26 8.52 -8.57
N VAL A 24 0.66 8.57 -9.76
CA VAL A 24 -0.68 8.02 -9.96
C VAL A 24 -0.61 6.50 -9.82
N VAL A 25 -1.45 5.95 -8.95
CA VAL A 25 -1.67 4.50 -8.86
C VAL A 25 -2.78 4.16 -9.84
N ASP A 26 -2.40 3.76 -11.05
CA ASP A 26 -3.34 3.52 -12.15
C ASP A 26 -4.05 2.17 -12.06
N ASN A 27 -3.39 1.18 -11.45
CA ASN A 27 -3.87 -0.19 -11.31
C ASN A 27 -3.87 -0.62 -9.85
N ASN A 28 -4.79 -1.52 -9.49
CA ASN A 28 -4.87 -2.02 -8.12
C ASN A 28 -3.57 -2.80 -7.78
N PRO A 29 -2.76 -2.35 -6.80
CA PRO A 29 -1.49 -3.02 -6.48
C PRO A 29 -1.66 -4.46 -5.96
N ALA A 30 -2.86 -4.81 -5.49
CA ALA A 30 -3.22 -6.15 -5.04
C ALA A 30 -3.81 -7.04 -6.14
N GLU A 31 -4.05 -6.50 -7.34
CA GLU A 31 -4.49 -7.29 -8.47
C GLU A 31 -3.35 -8.17 -8.98
N VAL A 32 -3.65 -9.44 -9.18
CA VAL A 32 -2.71 -10.41 -9.76
C VAL A 32 -3.28 -10.84 -11.09
N THR A 33 -2.60 -10.41 -12.14
CA THR A 33 -3.02 -10.52 -13.54
C THR A 33 -2.75 -11.88 -14.15
N ASP A 34 -1.97 -12.72 -13.49
CA ASP A 34 -1.61 -14.04 -14.01
C ASP A 34 -2.63 -15.09 -13.56
N GLY A 35 -3.61 -15.36 -14.43
CA GLY A 35 -4.55 -16.48 -14.29
C GLY A 35 -3.92 -17.87 -14.49
N LYS A 36 -2.59 -17.95 -14.56
CA LYS A 36 -1.85 -19.21 -14.72
C LYS A 36 -1.85 -19.95 -13.38
N THR A 37 -2.32 -21.19 -13.38
CA THR A 37 -2.11 -22.09 -12.24
C THR A 37 -0.63 -22.45 -12.17
N LEU A 38 0.04 -22.05 -11.10
CA LEU A 38 1.46 -22.34 -10.86
C LEU A 38 1.61 -23.73 -10.21
N SER A 39 2.68 -24.43 -10.58
CA SER A 39 3.12 -25.65 -9.88
C SER A 39 3.67 -25.32 -8.48
N LEU A 40 3.82 -26.35 -7.64
CA LEU A 40 4.34 -26.17 -6.28
C LEU A 40 5.77 -25.60 -6.27
N ASP A 41 6.59 -25.97 -7.26
CA ASP A 41 7.98 -25.49 -7.36
C ASP A 41 8.04 -24.05 -7.91
N GLU A 42 7.15 -23.68 -8.83
CA GLU A 42 6.96 -22.27 -9.23
C GLU A 42 6.48 -21.42 -8.04
N LEU A 43 5.55 -21.94 -7.23
CA LEU A 43 5.07 -21.26 -6.01
C LEU A 43 6.19 -21.10 -4.97
N LYS A 44 7.02 -22.13 -4.75
CA LYS A 44 8.21 -22.02 -3.88
C LYS A 44 9.18 -20.97 -4.38
N THR A 45 9.45 -20.94 -5.68
CA THR A 45 10.36 -19.97 -6.30
C THR A 45 9.85 -18.54 -6.15
N GLN A 46 8.58 -18.31 -6.51
CA GLN A 46 7.92 -17.01 -6.34
C GLN A 46 7.96 -16.56 -4.87
N ARG A 47 7.67 -17.47 -3.94
CA ARG A 47 7.70 -17.19 -2.51
C ARG A 47 9.11 -16.84 -2.01
N ALA A 48 10.13 -17.55 -2.47
CA ALA A 48 11.52 -17.23 -2.12
C ALA A 48 11.92 -15.83 -2.58
N ALA A 49 11.51 -15.42 -3.79
CA ALA A 49 11.71 -14.05 -4.27
C ALA A 49 10.97 -13.01 -3.42
N LEU A 50 9.73 -13.30 -3.00
CA LEU A 50 8.98 -12.42 -2.10
C LEU A 50 9.61 -12.32 -0.71
N VAL A 51 10.12 -13.44 -0.16
CA VAL A 51 10.86 -13.43 1.11
C VAL A 51 12.16 -12.63 0.99
N ALA A 52 12.87 -12.74 -0.13
CA ALA A 52 14.07 -11.95 -0.39
C ALA A 52 13.74 -10.45 -0.48
N LEU A 53 12.65 -10.08 -1.16
CA LEU A 53 12.14 -8.71 -1.19
C LEU A 53 11.80 -8.21 0.21
N ALA A 54 11.11 -9.01 1.03
CA ALA A 54 10.73 -8.63 2.40
C ALA A 54 11.95 -8.36 3.30
N LYS A 55 13.11 -8.93 2.97
CA LYS A 55 14.38 -8.76 3.68
C LYS A 55 15.29 -7.71 3.05
N SER A 56 14.93 -7.17 1.88
CA SER A 56 15.80 -6.19 1.22
C SER A 56 15.81 -4.90 2.01
N GLU A 57 17.00 -4.29 2.12
CA GLU A 57 17.18 -3.01 2.81
C GLU A 57 16.25 -1.95 2.22
N GLU A 58 16.13 -1.91 0.89
CA GLU A 58 15.23 -0.99 0.19
C GLU A 58 13.77 -1.11 0.68
N PHE A 59 13.25 -2.34 0.79
CA PHE A 59 11.89 -2.57 1.25
C PHE A 59 11.71 -2.20 2.72
N LEU A 60 12.67 -2.60 3.58
CA LEU A 60 12.65 -2.28 5.00
C LEU A 60 12.74 -0.77 5.27
N GLU A 61 13.55 -0.04 4.50
CA GLU A 61 13.61 1.42 4.58
C GLU A 61 12.29 2.07 4.19
N LYS A 62 11.64 1.58 3.13
CA LYS A 62 10.33 2.09 2.68
C LYS A 62 9.26 1.86 3.74
N LEU A 63 9.25 0.70 4.38
CA LEU A 63 8.37 0.43 5.53
C LEU A 63 8.68 1.34 6.71
N ALA A 64 9.95 1.51 7.07
CA ALA A 64 10.35 2.38 8.18
C ALA A 64 10.00 3.86 7.92
N LYS A 65 10.13 4.32 6.67
CA LYS A 65 9.69 5.66 6.24
C LYS A 65 8.18 5.80 6.36
N ALA A 66 7.41 4.81 5.88
CA ALA A 66 5.96 4.78 6.02
C ALA A 66 5.52 4.80 7.49
N ASP A 67 6.25 4.10 8.36
CA ASP A 67 5.91 4.00 9.77
C ASP A 67 6.10 5.31 10.52
N LYS A 68 7.05 6.15 10.05
CA LYS A 68 7.34 7.49 10.57
C LYS A 68 6.48 8.60 9.95
N LEU A 69 5.60 8.28 9.00
CA LEU A 69 4.70 9.28 8.44
C LEU A 69 3.69 9.73 9.49
N GLU A 70 3.72 11.01 9.79
CA GLU A 70 2.77 11.67 10.68
C GLU A 70 1.76 12.47 9.85
N ALA A 71 0.47 12.21 10.08
CA ALA A 71 -0.59 12.95 9.41
C ALA A 71 -0.53 14.43 9.83
N PRO A 72 -0.45 15.36 8.85
CA PRO A 72 -0.48 16.78 9.16
C PRO A 72 -1.85 17.21 9.69
N LYS A 73 -1.89 18.37 10.36
CA LYS A 73 -3.15 19.00 10.76
C LYS A 73 -3.99 19.36 9.53
N GLU A 74 -5.30 19.38 9.73
CA GLU A 74 -6.27 19.76 8.71
C GLU A 74 -5.95 21.09 8.04
N THR A 75 -6.16 21.09 6.73
CA THR A 75 -5.91 22.23 5.84
C THR A 75 -7.13 23.14 5.73
N GLY A 76 -8.32 22.59 6.00
CA GLY A 76 -9.61 23.24 5.78
C GLY A 76 -10.05 23.19 4.31
N ILE A 77 -9.52 22.23 3.54
CA ILE A 77 -9.89 21.90 2.17
C ILE A 77 -10.45 20.47 2.22
N GLY A 78 -11.77 20.34 2.08
CA GLY A 78 -12.49 19.09 2.39
C GLY A 78 -11.94 17.87 1.65
N GLY A 79 -11.69 17.97 0.34
CA GLY A 79 -11.14 16.87 -0.45
C GLY A 79 -9.75 16.44 0.03
N LEU A 80 -8.89 17.41 0.33
CA LEU A 80 -7.52 17.15 0.78
C LEU A 80 -7.47 16.57 2.20
N ASP A 81 -8.34 17.03 3.10
CA ASP A 81 -8.44 16.54 4.47
C ASP A 81 -9.01 15.10 4.50
N ALA A 82 -9.96 14.80 3.60
CA ALA A 82 -10.47 13.45 3.40
C ALA A 82 -9.39 12.49 2.88
N LEU A 83 -8.60 12.90 1.88
CA LEU A 83 -7.48 12.11 1.35
C LEU A 83 -6.39 11.87 2.40
N THR A 84 -6.06 12.89 3.20
CA THR A 84 -5.09 12.78 4.30
C THR A 84 -5.55 11.76 5.33
N SER A 85 -6.83 11.81 5.72
CA SER A 85 -7.43 10.89 6.70
C SER A 85 -7.49 9.46 6.17
N MET A 86 -7.83 9.29 4.89
CA MET A 86 -7.85 7.98 4.22
C MET A 86 -6.44 7.38 4.17
N ALA A 87 -5.43 8.16 3.77
CA ALA A 87 -4.03 7.71 3.74
C ALA A 87 -3.55 7.26 5.13
N ALA A 88 -3.89 8.03 6.18
CA ALA A 88 -3.59 7.67 7.57
C ALA A 88 -4.28 6.38 8.01
N LYS A 89 -5.56 6.20 7.66
CA LYS A 89 -6.33 4.98 7.93
C LYS A 89 -5.67 3.76 7.26
N LEU A 90 -5.32 3.86 5.98
CA LEU A 90 -4.68 2.77 5.25
C LEU A 90 -3.31 2.42 5.84
N ILE A 91 -2.48 3.41 6.21
CA ILE A 91 -1.20 3.15 6.88
C ILE A 91 -1.43 2.43 8.22
N GLY A 92 -2.40 2.89 9.02
CA GLY A 92 -2.75 2.24 10.28
C GLY A 92 -3.17 0.78 10.07
N GLN A 93 -4.04 0.53 9.09
CA GLN A 93 -4.49 -0.82 8.75
C GLN A 93 -3.33 -1.71 8.28
N MET A 94 -2.42 -1.21 7.45
CA MET A 94 -1.21 -1.95 7.04
C MET A 94 -0.34 -2.33 8.23
N LYS A 95 -0.06 -1.37 9.13
CA LYS A 95 0.72 -1.63 10.36
C LYS A 95 0.11 -2.74 11.21
N THR A 96 -1.21 -2.71 11.44
CA THR A 96 -1.90 -3.72 12.24
C THR A 96 -1.92 -5.11 11.61
N THR A 97 -1.86 -5.17 10.27
CA THR A 97 -1.99 -6.43 9.51
C THR A 97 -0.65 -7.02 9.12
N ARG A 98 0.45 -6.25 9.18
CA ARG A 98 1.81 -6.69 8.82
C ARG A 98 2.25 -7.96 9.58
N GLY A 99 1.81 -8.12 10.83
CA GLY A 99 2.13 -9.30 11.65
C GLY A 99 1.43 -10.60 11.23
N SER A 100 0.37 -10.55 10.43
CA SER A 100 -0.36 -11.77 10.03
C SER A 100 0.37 -12.57 8.96
N ILE A 101 1.12 -11.91 8.08
CA ILE A 101 1.81 -12.58 6.96
C ILE A 101 2.86 -13.59 7.46
N PRO A 102 3.79 -13.24 8.39
CA PRO A 102 4.72 -14.22 8.94
C PRO A 102 4.03 -15.41 9.62
N GLN A 103 2.93 -15.17 10.35
CA GLN A 103 2.14 -16.23 11.00
C GLN A 103 1.55 -17.19 9.98
N TYR A 104 0.94 -16.66 8.92
CA TYR A 104 0.33 -17.47 7.86
C TYR A 104 1.38 -18.21 7.03
N TYR A 105 2.51 -17.57 6.77
CA TYR A 105 3.67 -18.20 6.16
C TYR A 105 4.11 -19.41 7.00
N ALA A 106 4.29 -19.24 8.31
CA ALA A 106 4.70 -20.32 9.20
C ALA A 106 3.70 -21.47 9.24
N SER A 107 2.39 -21.17 9.33
CA SER A 107 1.35 -22.20 9.36
C SER A 107 1.27 -23.04 8.08
N ILE A 108 1.57 -22.45 6.92
CA ILE A 108 1.39 -23.13 5.62
C ILE A 108 2.69 -23.82 5.19
N THR A 109 3.83 -23.22 5.48
CA THR A 109 5.14 -23.73 5.03
C THR A 109 5.80 -24.65 6.04
N GLY A 110 5.42 -24.57 7.32
CA GLY A 110 6.14 -25.22 8.42
C GLY A 110 7.50 -24.55 8.73
N GLN A 111 7.78 -23.38 8.16
CA GLN A 111 9.02 -22.64 8.34
C GLN A 111 8.73 -21.17 8.64
N THR A 112 9.57 -20.52 9.43
CA THR A 112 9.57 -19.07 9.56
C THR A 112 10.19 -18.42 8.32
N MET A 113 9.94 -17.12 8.10
CA MET A 113 10.44 -16.42 6.91
C MET A 113 11.98 -16.31 6.85
N ASP A 114 12.69 -16.54 7.96
CA ASP A 114 14.15 -16.68 8.04
C ASP A 114 14.65 -18.06 7.56
N GLY A 115 13.76 -19.04 7.39
CA GLY A 115 14.08 -20.41 6.98
C GLY A 115 14.20 -21.41 8.13
N SER A 116 14.03 -20.97 9.38
CA SER A 116 14.02 -21.86 10.53
C SER A 116 12.73 -22.71 10.55
N PRO A 117 12.74 -23.95 11.10
CA PRO A 117 11.51 -24.69 11.33
C PRO A 117 10.56 -23.88 12.22
N ALA A 118 9.30 -23.76 11.82
CA ALA A 118 8.31 -23.12 12.66
C ALA A 118 8.00 -24.01 13.87
N GLY A 119 7.94 -23.40 15.06
CA GLY A 119 7.47 -24.08 16.26
C GLY A 119 5.95 -24.34 16.23
N THR A 120 5.29 -24.25 17.38
CA THR A 120 3.83 -24.37 17.45
C THR A 120 3.16 -23.23 16.67
N VAL A 121 2.62 -23.56 15.50
CA VAL A 121 1.87 -22.64 14.64
C VAL A 121 0.37 -22.81 14.85
N THR A 122 -0.37 -21.71 14.90
CA THR A 122 -1.83 -21.76 14.87
C THR A 122 -2.29 -22.16 13.47
N PRO A 123 -3.07 -23.25 13.31
CA PRO A 123 -3.59 -23.62 12.01
C PRO A 123 -4.44 -22.50 11.41
N VAL A 124 -4.13 -22.12 10.18
CA VAL A 124 -4.86 -21.09 9.45
C VAL A 124 -6.06 -21.70 8.73
N GLN A 125 -7.24 -21.14 8.96
CA GLN A 125 -8.43 -21.51 8.23
C GLN A 125 -8.39 -20.89 6.82
N PRO A 126 -8.80 -21.60 5.75
CA PRO A 126 -8.82 -21.06 4.39
C PRO A 126 -9.51 -19.70 4.27
N ASP A 127 -10.61 -19.50 5.02
CA ASP A 127 -11.37 -18.25 5.03
C ASP A 127 -10.56 -17.05 5.57
N GLN A 128 -9.61 -17.28 6.48
CA GLN A 128 -8.76 -16.21 7.02
C GLN A 128 -7.80 -15.66 5.96
N LEU A 129 -7.25 -16.53 5.10
CA LEU A 129 -6.40 -16.11 3.99
C LEU A 129 -7.21 -15.38 2.91
N ILE A 130 -8.40 -15.89 2.60
CA ILE A 130 -9.31 -15.26 1.64
C ILE A 130 -9.75 -13.88 2.13
N ALA A 131 -10.09 -13.76 3.41
CA ALA A 131 -10.44 -12.47 4.04
C ALA A 131 -9.27 -11.48 3.96
N LEU A 132 -8.06 -11.93 4.28
CA LEU A 132 -6.86 -11.09 4.17
C LEU A 132 -6.59 -10.66 2.73
N SER A 133 -6.75 -11.57 1.76
CA SER A 133 -6.61 -11.23 0.34
C SER A 133 -7.65 -10.20 -0.12
N LYS A 134 -8.92 -10.37 0.27
CA LYS A 134 -9.98 -9.40 -0.03
C LYS A 134 -9.68 -8.04 0.56
N MET A 135 -9.18 -8.00 1.80
CA MET A 135 -8.77 -6.76 2.45
C MET A 135 -7.71 -6.00 1.63
N PHE A 136 -6.64 -6.66 1.18
CA PHE A 136 -5.62 -6.00 0.35
C PHE A 136 -6.17 -5.53 -0.99
N VAL A 137 -7.07 -6.30 -1.61
CA VAL A 137 -7.77 -5.87 -2.83
C VAL A 137 -8.58 -4.60 -2.59
N THR A 138 -9.36 -4.55 -1.51
CA THR A 138 -10.13 -3.34 -1.13
C THR A 138 -9.22 -2.15 -0.87
N MET A 139 -8.13 -2.33 -0.12
CA MET A 139 -7.16 -1.25 0.14
C MET A 139 -6.54 -0.73 -1.16
N GLY A 140 -6.23 -1.62 -2.10
CA GLY A 140 -5.70 -1.22 -3.40
C GLY A 140 -6.72 -0.51 -4.29
N VAL A 141 -8.01 -0.88 -4.22
CA VAL A 141 -9.10 -0.12 -4.88
C VAL A 141 -9.24 1.28 -4.28
N GLU A 142 -9.23 1.39 -2.95
CA GLU A 142 -9.27 2.68 -2.24
C GLU A 142 -8.07 3.55 -2.66
N LEU A 143 -6.88 2.97 -2.72
CA LEU A 143 -5.67 3.67 -3.16
C LEU A 143 -5.79 4.21 -4.59
N VAL A 144 -6.23 3.39 -5.55
CA VAL A 144 -6.43 3.82 -6.95
C VAL A 144 -7.45 4.96 -7.04
N LYS A 145 -8.58 4.82 -6.34
CA LYS A 145 -9.62 5.85 -6.32
C LYS A 145 -9.05 7.17 -5.79
N SER A 146 -8.35 7.12 -4.67
CA SER A 146 -7.79 8.30 -4.03
C SER A 146 -6.59 8.91 -4.79
N SER A 147 -5.81 8.11 -5.52
CA SER A 147 -4.82 8.62 -6.47
C SER A 147 -5.45 9.43 -7.60
N LYS A 148 -6.62 9.01 -8.11
CA LYS A 148 -7.37 9.77 -9.12
C LYS A 148 -7.90 11.08 -8.55
N GLU A 149 -8.42 11.06 -7.32
CA GLU A 149 -8.87 12.27 -6.62
C GLU A 149 -7.72 13.27 -6.42
N LEU A 150 -6.51 12.79 -6.11
CA LEU A 150 -5.31 13.62 -5.94
C LEU A 150 -4.98 14.49 -7.16
N LEU A 151 -5.27 14.01 -8.37
CA LEU A 151 -5.03 14.76 -9.63
C LEU A 151 -5.89 16.02 -9.75
N THR A 152 -7.03 16.05 -9.07
CA THR A 152 -7.97 17.19 -9.10
C THR A 152 -7.67 18.23 -8.01
N MET A 153 -6.89 17.85 -6.98
CA MET A 153 -6.58 18.69 -5.82
C MET A 153 -5.88 20.02 -6.15
N PRO A 154 -4.99 20.13 -7.15
CA PRO A 154 -4.41 21.42 -7.51
C PRO A 154 -5.45 22.51 -7.85
N GLY A 155 -6.61 22.12 -8.39
CA GLY A 155 -7.71 23.04 -8.66
C GLY A 155 -8.36 23.56 -7.36
N GLU A 156 -8.67 22.65 -6.44
CA GLU A 156 -9.26 23.00 -5.14
C GLU A 156 -8.32 23.86 -4.28
N ILE A 157 -7.02 23.54 -4.29
CA ILE A 157 -5.99 24.26 -3.55
C ILE A 157 -5.85 25.70 -4.03
N LYS A 158 -5.90 25.94 -5.34
CA LYS A 158 -5.84 27.29 -5.92
C LYS A 158 -7.02 28.15 -5.47
N SER A 159 -8.20 27.56 -5.39
CA SER A 159 -9.44 28.25 -5.00
C SER A 159 -9.58 28.49 -3.48
N ALA A 160 -8.76 27.81 -2.65
CA ALA A 160 -8.86 27.86 -1.19
C ALA A 160 -8.15 29.06 -0.52
N GLY A 161 -7.36 29.83 -1.29
CA GLY A 161 -6.58 30.97 -0.79
C GLY A 161 -5.20 30.60 -0.23
N VAL A 162 -4.30 31.59 -0.16
CA VAL A 162 -2.85 31.39 0.07
C VAL A 162 -2.53 30.67 1.38
N MET A 163 -3.22 30.99 2.47
CA MET A 163 -2.96 30.37 3.78
C MET A 163 -3.32 28.88 3.81
N LYS A 164 -4.45 28.50 3.19
CA LYS A 164 -4.84 27.09 3.04
C LYS A 164 -3.93 26.37 2.05
N ALA A 165 -3.50 27.03 0.98
CA ALA A 165 -2.57 26.47 0.01
C ALA A 165 -1.20 26.10 0.63
N MET A 166 -0.69 26.87 1.58
CA MET A 166 0.54 26.52 2.31
C MET A 166 0.37 25.28 3.19
N LYS A 167 -0.77 25.14 3.88
CA LYS A 167 -1.07 23.92 4.64
C LYS A 167 -1.24 22.72 3.71
N ALA A 168 -1.87 22.95 2.55
CA ALA A 168 -2.11 21.93 1.53
C ALA A 168 -0.82 21.29 1.00
N LEU A 169 0.28 22.05 0.88
CA LEU A 169 1.58 21.50 0.47
C LEU A 169 2.05 20.36 1.39
N LYS A 170 1.89 20.51 2.71
CA LYS A 170 2.29 19.47 3.68
C LYS A 170 1.42 18.24 3.56
N SER A 171 0.10 18.41 3.43
CA SER A 171 -0.85 17.31 3.24
C SER A 171 -0.62 16.59 1.92
N MET A 172 -0.37 17.31 0.83
CA MET A 172 -0.04 16.71 -0.47
C MET A 172 1.24 15.89 -0.39
N ALA A 173 2.30 16.41 0.24
CA ALA A 173 3.55 15.65 0.42
C ALA A 173 3.35 14.39 1.28
N TYR A 174 2.57 14.50 2.36
CA TYR A 174 2.21 13.36 3.20
C TYR A 174 1.43 12.29 2.41
N ILE A 175 0.36 12.68 1.70
CA ILE A 175 -0.48 11.76 0.92
C ILE A 175 0.35 11.01 -0.12
N LYS A 176 1.23 11.72 -0.81
CA LYS A 176 2.13 11.17 -1.83
C LYS A 176 3.07 10.09 -1.27
N ASN A 177 3.81 10.45 -0.21
CA ASN A 177 4.69 9.51 0.47
C ASN A 177 3.91 8.30 1.02
N ALA A 178 2.70 8.55 1.55
CA ALA A 178 1.82 7.49 2.00
C ALA A 178 1.39 6.57 0.85
N PHE A 179 1.00 7.11 -0.31
CA PHE A 179 0.55 6.31 -1.45
C PHE A 179 1.67 5.47 -2.04
N VAL A 180 2.88 6.02 -2.14
CA VAL A 180 4.06 5.26 -2.59
C VAL A 180 4.33 4.07 -1.66
N ALA A 181 4.32 4.30 -0.33
CA ALA A 181 4.49 3.25 0.66
C ALA A 181 3.38 2.20 0.60
N LEU A 182 2.13 2.65 0.58
CA LEU A 182 0.94 1.78 0.53
C LEU A 182 0.95 0.92 -0.73
N LYS A 183 1.27 1.48 -1.91
CA LYS A 183 1.35 0.75 -3.17
C LYS A 183 2.30 -0.45 -3.06
N GLN A 184 3.49 -0.23 -2.49
CA GLN A 184 4.51 -1.27 -2.36
C GLN A 184 4.11 -2.34 -1.36
N GLU A 185 3.67 -1.92 -0.17
CA GLU A 185 3.32 -2.85 0.90
C GLU A 185 2.06 -3.67 0.57
N ILE A 186 1.03 -3.04 -0.01
CA ILE A 186 -0.17 -3.74 -0.50
C ILE A 186 0.20 -4.75 -1.58
N SER A 187 1.06 -4.39 -2.54
CA SER A 187 1.45 -5.32 -3.61
C SER A 187 2.22 -6.53 -3.08
N PHE A 188 3.18 -6.29 -2.18
CA PHE A 188 3.90 -7.38 -1.52
C PHE A 188 2.95 -8.30 -0.75
N ASN A 189 2.13 -7.73 0.13
CA ASN A 189 1.26 -8.51 1.00
C ASN A 189 0.19 -9.28 0.21
N ALA A 190 -0.36 -8.69 -0.85
CA ALA A 190 -1.30 -9.37 -1.74
C ALA A 190 -0.64 -10.55 -2.45
N LYS A 191 0.53 -10.36 -3.06
CA LYS A 191 1.28 -11.43 -3.74
C LYS A 191 1.65 -12.56 -2.80
N MET A 192 2.14 -12.23 -1.59
CA MET A 192 2.46 -13.24 -0.59
C MET A 192 1.20 -14.00 -0.15
N THR A 193 0.11 -13.30 0.17
CA THR A 193 -1.14 -13.93 0.59
C THR A 193 -1.69 -14.85 -0.49
N GLN A 194 -1.67 -14.43 -1.75
CA GLN A 194 -2.15 -15.27 -2.85
C GLN A 194 -1.26 -16.50 -3.09
N ASN A 195 0.06 -16.34 -3.00
CA ASN A 195 0.98 -17.47 -3.05
C ASN A 195 0.71 -18.48 -1.93
N LEU A 196 0.46 -17.98 -0.72
CA LEU A 196 0.09 -18.80 0.44
C LEU A 196 -1.26 -19.51 0.24
N ILE A 197 -2.27 -18.83 -0.32
CA ILE A 197 -3.55 -19.45 -0.69
C ILE A 197 -3.34 -20.59 -1.70
N ALA A 198 -2.57 -20.34 -2.78
CA ALA A 198 -2.30 -21.32 -3.81
C ALA A 198 -1.53 -22.53 -3.24
N THR A 199 -0.53 -22.27 -2.40
CA THR A 199 0.25 -23.32 -1.71
C THR A 199 -0.66 -24.16 -0.81
N ASN A 200 -1.48 -23.52 0.03
CA ASN A 200 -2.39 -24.21 0.93
C ASN A 200 -3.38 -25.09 0.15
N LYS A 201 -3.91 -24.60 -0.98
CA LYS A 201 -4.77 -25.39 -1.87
C LYS A 201 -4.05 -26.60 -2.46
N MET A 202 -2.80 -26.46 -2.91
CA MET A 202 -2.05 -27.58 -3.49
C MET A 202 -1.58 -28.61 -2.44
N MET A 203 -1.33 -28.18 -1.20
CA MET A 203 -0.92 -29.08 -0.12
C MET A 203 -2.12 -29.81 0.51
N HIS A 204 -3.32 -29.24 0.44
CA HIS A 204 -4.52 -29.76 1.13
C HIS A 204 -5.70 -30.14 0.21
N GLY A 205 -5.65 -29.89 -1.10
CA GLY A 205 -6.57 -30.43 -2.12
C GLY A 205 -5.76 -31.17 -3.19
N ASP A 206 -6.06 -32.41 -3.55
CA ASP A 206 -7.36 -33.07 -3.70
C ASP A 206 -7.56 -34.23 -2.69
N LYS A 207 -8.39 -34.03 -1.65
CA LYS A 207 -8.91 -35.12 -0.78
C LYS A 207 -10.37 -35.45 -1.08
N SER A 208 -10.86 -35.09 -2.26
CA SER A 208 -12.17 -35.48 -2.76
C SER A 208 -12.06 -36.51 -3.88
N LYS A 209 -11.58 -37.72 -3.54
CA LYS A 209 -11.84 -38.96 -4.30
C LYS A 209 -12.01 -40.12 -3.33
#